data_AF-A0A2E8V972-F1
#
_entry.id   AF-A0A2E8V972-F1
#
_cell.length_a   1.000
_cell.length_b   1.000
_cell.length_c   1.000
_cell.angle_alpha   90.00
_cell.angle_beta   90.00
_cell.angle_gamma   90.00
#
_symmetry.space_group_name_H-M   'P 1'
#
loop_
_entity.id
_entity.type
_entity.pdbx_description
1 polymer ?
#
loop_
_entity_poly.entity_id
_entity_poly.type
_entity_poly.pdbx_seq_one_letter_code
_entity_poly.pdbx_strand_id
1 'polypeptide(L)'
;MKIKQVRAVNLNIPKKPPSSKPRRPNWNHTSPRALPINKYPEFSTSHGKMPGANTSVSTWVQVIAEDGTWGLGETSFGEITAAIIDYHFAPLLEGRDCFALEFLNDLMWRSTQRFGAGGIASVAQS
;
A
#
# COMPACT_ATOMS: atom_id res chain seq x y z
N MET A 1 -12.46 15.56 -16.78
CA MET A 1 -11.31 14.85 -17.38
C MET A 1 -11.41 13.41 -16.91
N LYS A 2 -11.47 12.43 -17.81
CA LYS A 2 -11.72 11.04 -17.39
C LYS A 2 -10.45 10.29 -17.02
N ILE A 3 -10.57 9.41 -16.03
CA ILE A 3 -9.57 8.40 -15.71
C ILE A 3 -9.57 7.36 -16.84
N LYS A 4 -8.42 7.18 -17.48
CA LYS A 4 -8.20 6.20 -18.54
C LYS A 4 -7.73 4.87 -17.99
N GLN A 5 -6.85 4.88 -16.99
CA GLN A 5 -6.27 3.67 -16.42
C GLN A 5 -5.92 3.88 -14.94
N VAL A 6 -6.17 2.86 -14.12
CA VAL A 6 -5.63 2.74 -12.76
C VAL A 6 -4.85 1.45 -12.66
N ARG A 7 -3.64 1.48 -12.10
CA ARG A 7 -2.82 0.28 -11.92
C ARG A 7 -1.87 0.37 -10.74
N ALA A 8 -1.65 -0.74 -10.06
CA ALA A 8 -0.54 -0.92 -9.15
C ALA A 8 0.77 -1.06 -9.95
N VAL A 9 1.83 -0.40 -9.47
CA VAL A 9 3.16 -0.41 -10.10
C VAL A 9 4.26 -0.56 -9.05
N ASN A 10 5.37 -1.14 -9.48
CA ASN A 10 6.62 -1.12 -8.73
C ASN A 10 7.53 -0.07 -9.35
N LEU A 11 8.04 0.85 -8.53
CA LEU A 11 8.99 1.86 -8.99
C LEU A 11 10.42 1.40 -8.75
N ASN A 12 11.23 1.49 -9.80
CA ASN A 12 12.68 1.32 -9.67
C ASN A 12 13.32 2.65 -9.25
N ILE A 13 13.12 3.04 -7.98
CA ILE A 13 13.67 4.27 -7.42
C ILE A 13 15.16 4.05 -7.08
N PRO A 14 16.08 4.87 -7.60
CA PRO A 14 17.49 4.80 -7.23
C PRO A 14 17.67 5.00 -5.72
N LYS A 15 18.17 3.99 -5.03
CA LYS A 15 18.50 4.10 -3.60
C LYS A 15 19.87 4.74 -3.45
N LYS A 16 19.95 5.88 -2.78
CA LYS A 16 21.22 6.51 -2.38
C LYS A 16 21.50 6.17 -0.91
N PRO A 17 22.35 5.16 -0.62
CA PRO A 17 22.66 4.83 0.76
C PRO A 17 23.42 6.00 1.43
N PRO A 18 23.31 6.15 2.76
CA PRO A 18 24.12 7.11 3.50
C PRO A 18 25.61 6.84 3.27
N SER A 19 26.39 7.89 3.03
CA SER A 19 27.85 7.79 2.85
C SER A 19 28.62 7.69 4.16
N SER A 20 28.02 8.10 5.27
CA SER A 20 28.64 8.08 6.59
C SER A 20 28.50 6.71 7.27
N LYS A 21 29.52 6.34 8.07
CA LYS A 21 29.44 5.15 8.92
C LYS A 21 28.39 5.37 10.02
N PRO A 22 27.52 4.38 10.30
CA PRO A 22 26.55 4.50 11.39
C PRO A 22 27.28 4.56 12.74
N ARG A 23 26.83 5.46 13.63
CA ARG A 23 27.41 5.62 14.98
C ARG A 23 27.14 4.43 15.90
N ARG A 24 26.03 3.71 15.69
CA ARG A 24 25.60 2.51 16.41
C ARG A 24 24.72 1.65 15.50
N PRO A 25 24.58 0.34 15.76
CA PRO A 25 23.61 -0.50 15.06
C PRO A 25 22.18 0.03 15.18
N ASN A 26 21.36 -0.20 14.17
CA ASN A 26 19.94 0.14 14.20
C ASN A 26 19.23 -0.69 15.29
N TRP A 27 18.40 -0.04 16.10
CA TRP A 27 17.59 -0.70 17.13
C TRP A 27 16.67 -1.80 16.54
N ASN A 28 16.26 -1.67 15.27
CA ASN A 28 15.49 -2.69 14.54
C ASN A 28 16.18 -4.06 14.55
N HIS A 29 17.51 -4.11 14.72
CA HIS A 29 18.27 -5.36 14.71
C HIS A 29 18.38 -6.03 16.09
N THR A 30 18.18 -5.28 17.18
CA THR A 30 18.53 -5.74 18.54
C THR A 30 17.37 -5.67 19.53
N SER A 31 16.36 -4.83 19.31
CA SER A 31 15.28 -4.64 20.27
C SER A 31 14.08 -5.57 20.01
N PRO A 32 13.68 -6.39 20.99
CA PRO A 32 12.47 -7.19 20.87
C PRO A 32 11.23 -6.30 20.86
N ARG A 33 10.24 -6.66 20.05
CA ARG A 33 8.91 -6.03 20.02
C ARG A 33 7.85 -7.06 20.32
N ALA A 34 7.12 -6.86 21.42
CA ALA A 34 5.96 -7.68 21.73
C ALA A 34 4.82 -7.32 20.76
N LEU A 35 4.37 -8.30 19.99
CA LEU A 35 3.25 -8.21 19.08
C LEU A 35 2.14 -9.17 19.54
N PRO A 36 0.87 -8.94 19.18
CA PRO A 36 -0.23 -9.82 19.59
C PRO A 36 -0.01 -11.31 19.26
N ILE A 37 0.66 -11.61 18.14
CA ILE A 37 0.98 -12.99 17.74
C ILE A 37 1.98 -13.68 18.68
N ASN A 38 2.79 -12.93 19.45
CA ASN A 38 3.76 -13.50 20.39
C ASN A 38 3.11 -14.13 21.63
N LYS A 39 1.77 -14.14 21.72
CA LYS A 39 1.06 -15.10 22.57
C LYS A 39 1.47 -16.55 22.27
N TYR A 40 1.80 -16.82 21.01
CA TYR A 40 2.29 -18.10 20.52
C TYR A 40 3.83 -18.07 20.50
N PRO A 41 4.50 -18.87 21.36
CA PRO A 41 5.94 -18.76 21.62
C PRO A 41 6.83 -19.14 20.42
N GLU A 42 6.28 -19.84 19.42
CA GLU A 42 6.98 -20.19 18.18
C GLU A 42 7.29 -18.98 17.28
N PHE A 43 6.60 -17.84 17.47
CA PHE A 43 6.86 -16.63 16.69
C PHE A 43 7.84 -15.70 17.39
N SER A 44 8.90 -15.34 16.66
CA SER A 44 9.96 -14.43 17.12
C SER A 44 9.44 -13.02 17.43
N THR A 45 9.98 -12.40 18.48
CA THR A 45 9.79 -10.96 18.80
C THR A 45 10.73 -10.03 18.02
N SER A 46 11.65 -10.59 17.23
CA SER A 46 12.48 -9.81 16.30
C SER A 46 11.62 -9.25 15.16
N HIS A 47 11.88 -7.99 14.81
CA HIS A 47 11.21 -7.30 13.71
C HIS A 47 11.32 -8.05 12.38
N GLY A 48 10.21 -8.14 11.64
CA GLY A 48 10.18 -8.66 10.27
C GLY A 48 10.34 -10.17 10.10
N LYS A 49 10.46 -10.95 11.20
CA LYS A 49 10.72 -12.41 11.11
C LYS A 49 9.47 -13.30 11.06
N MET A 50 8.30 -12.77 11.37
CA MET A 50 7.03 -13.53 11.35
C MET A 50 6.31 -13.38 10.01
N PRO A 51 5.47 -14.36 9.64
CA PRO A 51 4.60 -14.24 8.48
C PRO A 51 3.80 -12.93 8.50
N GLY A 52 3.74 -12.23 7.36
CA GLY A 52 3.01 -10.96 7.24
C GLY A 52 3.66 -9.75 7.90
N ALA A 53 4.84 -9.87 8.54
CA ALA A 53 5.53 -8.71 9.13
C ALA A 53 6.31 -7.84 8.12
N ASN A 54 6.39 -8.24 6.85
CA ASN A 54 6.98 -7.42 5.80
C ASN A 54 5.96 -6.40 5.26
N THR A 55 5.41 -5.57 6.14
CA THR A 55 4.41 -4.55 5.78
C THR A 55 5.04 -3.34 5.06
N SER A 56 6.37 -3.21 5.11
CA SER A 56 7.16 -2.14 4.49
C SER A 56 7.39 -2.30 2.99
N VAL A 57 6.76 -3.28 2.35
CA VAL A 57 6.81 -3.39 0.89
C VAL A 57 5.98 -2.27 0.29
N SER A 58 6.65 -1.26 -0.27
CA SER A 58 6.02 -0.17 -1.00
C SER A 58 5.34 -0.71 -2.25
N THR A 59 4.05 -0.39 -2.40
CA THR A 59 3.29 -0.54 -3.64
C THR A 59 2.92 0.85 -4.11
N TRP A 60 3.07 1.13 -5.39
CA TRP A 60 2.67 2.42 -5.95
C TRP A 60 1.39 2.27 -6.77
N VAL A 61 0.58 3.32 -6.80
CA VAL A 61 -0.64 3.38 -7.64
C VAL A 61 -0.44 4.47 -8.67
N GLN A 62 -0.58 4.13 -9.94
CA GLN A 62 -0.57 5.08 -11.03
C GLN A 62 -1.99 5.27 -11.58
N VAL A 63 -2.43 6.52 -11.63
CA VAL A 63 -3.70 6.93 -12.25
C VAL A 63 -3.38 7.78 -13.47
N ILE A 64 -3.88 7.37 -14.64
CA ILE A 64 -3.62 8.04 -15.92
C ILE A 64 -4.94 8.59 -16.44
N ALA A 65 -4.96 9.88 -16.79
CA ALA A 65 -6.10 10.55 -17.40
C ALA A 65 -6.12 10.36 -18.93
N GLU A 66 -7.26 10.68 -19.55
CA GLU A 66 -7.46 10.55 -21.01
C GLU A 66 -6.53 11.46 -21.84
N ASP A 67 -6.05 12.57 -21.28
CA ASP A 67 -5.11 13.50 -21.91
C ASP A 67 -3.63 13.09 -21.75
N GLY A 68 -3.37 11.96 -21.07
CA GLY A 68 -2.03 11.44 -20.82
C GLY A 68 -1.36 12.00 -19.56
N THR A 69 -1.97 12.95 -18.86
CA THR A 69 -1.51 13.35 -17.52
C THR A 69 -1.67 12.20 -16.54
N TRP A 70 -0.80 12.12 -15.53
CA TRP A 70 -0.85 11.03 -14.57
C TRP A 70 -0.37 11.46 -13.18
N GLY A 71 -0.85 10.74 -12.16
CA GLY A 71 -0.45 10.88 -10.76
C GLY A 71 0.06 9.57 -10.17
N LEU A 72 0.84 9.67 -9.09
CA LEU A 72 1.35 8.54 -8.31
C LEU A 72 1.01 8.70 -6.83
N GLY A 73 0.58 7.60 -6.20
CA GLY A 73 0.45 7.47 -4.74
C GLY A 73 1.24 6.27 -4.24
N GLU A 74 1.86 6.38 -3.06
CA GLU A 74 2.53 5.25 -2.39
C GLU A 74 1.60 4.65 -1.33
N THR A 75 1.53 3.33 -1.30
CA THR A 75 0.87 2.55 -0.24
C THR A 75 1.77 1.39 0.21
N SER A 76 1.33 0.66 1.23
CA SER A 76 2.07 -0.41 1.90
C SER A 76 1.44 -1.79 1.66
N PHE A 77 2.03 -2.84 2.23
CA PHE A 77 1.55 -4.23 2.19
C PHE A 77 1.61 -4.94 0.83
N GLY A 78 2.36 -4.39 -0.14
CA GLY A 78 2.77 -5.14 -1.33
C GLY A 78 1.61 -5.65 -2.19
N GLU A 79 1.72 -6.91 -2.61
CA GLU A 79 0.81 -7.57 -3.55
C GLU A 79 -0.63 -7.67 -3.03
N ILE A 80 -0.84 -7.75 -1.71
CA ILE A 80 -2.18 -7.87 -1.14
C ILE A 80 -2.98 -6.60 -1.40
N THR A 81 -2.34 -5.43 -1.25
CA THR A 81 -2.93 -4.14 -1.59
C THR A 81 -3.06 -3.96 -3.10
N ALA A 82 -2.04 -4.36 -3.86
CA ALA A 82 -2.03 -4.27 -5.32
C ALA A 82 -3.23 -5.00 -5.96
N ALA A 83 -3.58 -6.19 -5.44
CA ALA A 83 -4.72 -6.95 -5.94
C ALA A 83 -6.06 -6.20 -5.75
N ILE A 84 -6.25 -5.49 -4.64
CA ILE A 84 -7.46 -4.67 -4.43
C ILE A 84 -7.48 -3.50 -5.42
N ILE A 85 -6.33 -2.85 -5.64
CA ILE A 85 -6.21 -1.75 -6.60
C ILE A 85 -6.57 -2.22 -8.01
N ASP A 86 -5.91 -3.27 -8.50
CA ASP A 86 -6.03 -3.70 -9.90
C ASP A 86 -7.38 -4.37 -10.21
N TYR A 87 -7.88 -5.22 -9.32
CA TYR A 87 -9.04 -6.07 -9.61
C TYR A 87 -10.35 -5.58 -9.00
N HIS A 88 -10.30 -4.65 -8.04
CA HIS A 88 -11.50 -4.15 -7.37
C HIS A 88 -11.71 -2.65 -7.60
N PHE A 89 -10.71 -1.79 -7.35
CA PHE A 89 -10.87 -0.34 -7.50
C PHE A 89 -10.71 0.15 -8.94
N ALA A 90 -9.74 -0.34 -9.71
CA ALA A 90 -9.51 0.13 -11.08
C ALA A 90 -10.79 0.03 -11.96
N PRO A 91 -11.53 -1.10 -12.00
CA PRO A 91 -12.76 -1.19 -12.77
C PRO A 91 -13.88 -0.26 -12.29
N LEU A 92 -13.84 0.18 -11.03
CA LEU A 92 -14.81 1.14 -10.49
C LEU A 92 -14.48 2.58 -10.89
N LEU A 93 -13.19 2.92 -11.04
CA LEU A 93 -12.73 4.29 -11.25
C LEU A 93 -12.55 4.65 -12.73
N GLU A 94 -12.16 3.68 -13.57
CA GLU A 94 -11.93 3.90 -14.99
C GLU A 94 -13.19 4.42 -15.72
N GLY A 95 -13.01 5.42 -16.59
CA GLY A 95 -14.07 6.11 -17.31
C GLY A 95 -14.79 7.22 -16.54
N ARG A 96 -14.51 7.40 -15.23
CA ARG A 96 -15.11 8.45 -14.40
C ARG A 96 -14.28 9.73 -14.39
N ASP A 97 -14.91 10.84 -14.01
CA ASP A 97 -14.25 12.14 -13.89
C ASP A 97 -13.26 12.15 -12.73
N CYS A 98 -11.99 12.47 -12.99
CA CYS A 98 -10.93 12.47 -12.00
C CYS A 98 -11.11 13.56 -10.92
N PHE A 99 -11.93 14.58 -11.18
CA PHE A 99 -12.22 15.63 -10.19
C PHE A 99 -13.34 15.26 -9.21
N ALA A 100 -14.05 14.15 -9.44
CA ALA A 100 -15.16 13.71 -8.58
C ALA A 100 -14.67 13.00 -7.31
N LEU A 101 -13.66 13.55 -6.63
CA LEU A 101 -12.90 12.89 -5.55
C LEU A 101 -13.79 12.30 -4.45
N GLU A 102 -14.74 13.08 -3.91
CA GLU A 102 -15.66 12.63 -2.86
C GLU A 102 -16.54 11.46 -3.32
N PHE A 103 -17.03 11.52 -4.57
CA PHE A 103 -17.81 10.44 -5.16
C PHE A 103 -16.98 9.18 -5.36
N LEU A 104 -15.77 9.31 -5.89
CA LEU A 104 -14.86 8.17 -6.11
C LEU A 104 -14.46 7.53 -4.78
N ASN A 105 -14.23 8.34 -3.75
CA ASN A 105 -13.94 7.86 -2.40
C ASN A 105 -15.13 7.09 -1.79
N ASP A 106 -16.34 7.64 -1.83
CA ASP A 106 -17.55 6.98 -1.33
C ASP A 106 -17.86 5.68 -2.11
N LEU A 107 -17.66 5.69 -3.43
CA LEU A 107 -17.82 4.51 -4.28
C LEU A 107 -16.87 3.38 -3.85
N MET A 108 -15.57 3.68 -3.69
CA MET A 108 -14.59 2.71 -3.19
C MET A 108 -14.99 2.22 -1.80
N TRP A 109 -15.30 3.13 -0.88
CA TRP A 109 -15.68 2.79 0.49
C TRP A 109 -16.86 1.81 0.55
N ARG A 110 -17.97 2.16 -0.11
CA ARG A 110 -19.18 1.32 -0.15
C ARG A 110 -18.91 -0.03 -0.79
N SER A 111 -18.08 -0.08 -1.83
CA SER A 111 -17.75 -1.33 -2.51
C SER A 111 -16.99 -2.34 -1.63
N THR A 112 -16.22 -1.84 -0.65
CA THR A 112 -15.42 -2.70 0.25
C THR A 112 -16.19 -3.23 1.45
N GLN A 113 -17.36 -2.66 1.77
CA GLN A 113 -18.14 -3.06 2.95
C GLN A 113 -18.45 -4.56 3.01
N ARG A 114 -18.56 -5.22 1.86
CA ARG A 114 -18.82 -6.67 1.76
C ARG A 114 -17.69 -7.55 2.32
N PHE A 115 -16.45 -7.07 2.36
CA PHE A 115 -15.28 -7.82 2.84
C PHE A 115 -14.54 -7.12 3.99
N GLY A 116 -15.17 -6.13 4.60
CA GLY A 116 -14.58 -5.32 5.66
C GLY A 116 -13.95 -4.07 5.06
N ALA A 117 -14.43 -2.94 5.55
CA ALA A 117 -14.07 -1.65 5.02
C ALA A 117 -12.77 -1.12 5.69
N GLY A 118 -12.40 -1.66 6.86
CA GLY A 118 -11.12 -1.41 7.54
C GLY A 118 -9.91 -2.18 6.95
N GLY A 119 -8.73 -1.99 7.55
CA GLY A 119 -7.56 -2.82 7.26
C GLY A 119 -6.98 -2.62 5.85
N ILE A 120 -6.67 -3.71 5.15
CA ILE A 120 -6.02 -3.64 3.82
C ILE A 120 -6.90 -2.93 2.79
N ALA A 121 -8.23 -3.04 2.92
CA ALA A 121 -9.17 -2.30 2.09
C ALA A 121 -8.97 -0.78 2.20
N SER A 122 -8.84 -0.26 3.43
CA SER A 122 -8.59 1.16 3.67
C SER A 122 -7.20 1.59 3.21
N VAL A 123 -6.19 0.71 3.37
CA VAL A 123 -4.82 0.98 2.89
C VAL A 123 -4.74 1.07 1.37
N ALA A 124 -5.56 0.29 0.66
CA ALA A 124 -5.67 0.39 -0.80
C ALA A 124 -6.42 1.65 -1.26
N GLN A 125 -7.36 2.14 -0.46
CA GLN A 125 -8.19 3.30 -0.78
C GLN A 125 -7.51 4.65 -0.44
N SER A 126 -6.66 4.66 0.59
CA SER A 126 -6.06 5.86 1.20
C SER A 126 -5.20 6.68 0.26
#